data_AF-V4NW34-F1
#
_entry.id   AF-V4NW34-F1
#
_cell.length_a   1.000
_cell.length_b   1.000
_cell.length_c   1.000
_cell.angle_alpha   90.00
_cell.angle_beta   90.00
_cell.angle_gamma   90.00
#
_symmetry.space_group_name_H-M   'P 1'
#
loop_
_entity.id
_entity.type
_entity.pdbx_description
1 polymer ?
#
loop_
_entity_poly.entity_id
_entity_poly.type
_entity_poly.pdbx_seq_one_letter_code
_entity_poly.pdbx_strand_id
1 'polypeptide(L)'
;MFFMKDAAQQALDINIGRVLEMLRSGVLSRDAARDGLLRFFEGAIRHDAGDLNAYLTRILERVDTGSLDVKDARTKLVKAALASEKNDLRCTDILHRMVEEV
;
A
#
# COMPACT_ATOMS: atom_id res chain seq x y z
N MET A 1 -15.50 -20.82 -10.64
CA MET A 1 -15.17 -19.43 -10.98
C MET A 1 -13.84 -19.07 -10.32
N PHE A 2 -12.71 -19.52 -10.87
CA PHE A 2 -11.37 -19.40 -10.23
C PHE A 2 -10.54 -18.24 -10.83
N PHE A 3 -10.75 -17.91 -12.11
CA PHE A 3 -9.95 -16.93 -12.86
C PHE A 3 -10.08 -15.46 -12.42
N MET A 4 -11.19 -15.06 -11.80
CA MET A 4 -11.44 -13.64 -11.48
C MET A 4 -10.61 -13.15 -10.28
N LYS A 5 -10.30 -14.04 -9.34
CA LYS A 5 -9.54 -13.69 -8.13
C LYS A 5 -8.09 -13.38 -8.45
N ASP A 6 -7.50 -14.13 -9.38
CA ASP A 6 -6.13 -13.94 -9.83
C ASP A 6 -6.00 -12.65 -10.65
N ALA A 7 -6.98 -12.34 -11.51
CA ALA A 7 -7.00 -11.11 -12.30
C ALA A 7 -7.11 -9.84 -11.43
N ALA A 8 -7.97 -9.84 -10.41
CA ALA A 8 -8.12 -8.71 -9.49
C ALA A 8 -6.85 -8.49 -8.65
N GLN A 9 -6.25 -9.58 -8.14
CA GLN A 9 -5.01 -9.52 -7.39
C GLN A 9 -3.83 -9.05 -8.26
N GLN A 10 -3.77 -9.49 -9.52
CA GLN A 10 -2.75 -9.06 -10.47
C GLN A 10 -2.91 -7.57 -10.83
N ALA A 11 -4.15 -7.10 -11.03
CA ALA A 11 -4.41 -5.69 -11.27
C ALA A 11 -3.99 -4.82 -10.07
N LEU A 12 -4.26 -5.29 -8.85
CA LEU A 12 -3.84 -4.62 -7.62
C LEU A 12 -2.31 -4.52 -7.51
N ASP A 13 -1.57 -5.60 -7.78
CA ASP A 13 -0.11 -5.62 -7.78
C ASP A 13 0.48 -4.63 -8.80
N ILE A 14 -0.07 -4.61 -10.03
CA ILE A 14 0.33 -3.68 -11.09
C ILE A 14 0.08 -2.23 -10.66
N ASN A 15 -1.10 -1.94 -10.13
CA ASN A 15 -1.49 -0.57 -9.78
C ASN A 15 -0.68 -0.02 -8.61
N ILE A 16 -0.48 -0.81 -7.54
CA ILE A 16 0.38 -0.42 -6.42
C ILE A 16 1.83 -0.25 -6.89
N GLY A 17 2.35 -1.19 -7.70
CA GLY A 17 3.69 -1.09 -8.27
C GLY A 17 3.88 0.22 -9.05
N ARG A 18 2.92 0.56 -9.91
CA ARG A 18 2.97 1.78 -10.71
C ARG A 18 2.98 3.05 -9.86
N VAL A 19 2.20 3.10 -8.78
CA VAL A 19 2.21 4.26 -7.88
C VAL A 19 3.59 4.45 -7.23
N LEU A 20 4.21 3.37 -6.77
CA LEU A 20 5.54 3.43 -6.15
C LEU A 20 6.63 3.80 -7.16
N GLU A 21 6.57 3.28 -8.39
CA GLU A 21 7.49 3.66 -9.47
C GLU A 21 7.34 5.13 -9.87
N MET A 22 6.10 5.63 -9.95
CA MET A 22 5.84 7.03 -10.25
C MET A 22 6.32 7.96 -9.12
N LEU A 23 6.25 7.54 -7.86
CA LEU A 23 6.87 8.26 -6.74
C LEU A 23 8.40 8.30 -6.92
N ARG A 24 9.04 7.15 -7.13
CA ARG A 24 10.51 7.04 -7.25
C ARG A 24 11.09 7.79 -8.44
N SER A 25 10.33 7.92 -9.51
CA SER A 25 10.71 8.68 -10.71
C SER A 25 10.40 10.18 -10.61
N GLY A 26 9.80 10.64 -9.50
CA GLY A 26 9.43 12.04 -9.28
C GLY A 26 8.18 12.48 -10.06
N VAL A 27 7.46 11.55 -10.70
CA VAL A 27 6.21 11.83 -11.42
C VAL A 27 5.07 12.14 -10.44
N LEU A 28 5.04 11.45 -9.30
CA LEU A 28 4.10 11.74 -8.20
C LEU A 28 4.84 12.36 -7.02
N SER A 29 4.21 13.36 -6.39
CA SER A 29 4.57 13.75 -5.03
C SER A 29 4.17 12.66 -4.04
N ARG A 30 4.74 12.69 -2.82
CA ARG A 30 4.35 11.76 -1.75
C ARG A 30 2.85 11.83 -1.43
N ASP A 31 2.27 13.03 -1.43
CA ASP A 31 0.83 13.21 -1.19
C ASP A 31 0.00 12.56 -2.30
N ALA A 32 0.35 12.79 -3.57
CA ALA A 32 -0.37 12.19 -4.69
C ALA A 32 -0.21 10.66 -4.73
N ALA A 33 0.95 10.13 -4.35
CA ALA A 33 1.18 8.70 -4.20
C ALA A 33 0.35 8.11 -3.04
N ARG A 34 0.26 8.79 -1.89
CA ARG A 34 -0.59 8.40 -0.76
C ARG A 34 -2.05 8.34 -1.17
N ASP A 35 -2.55 9.40 -1.81
CA ASP A 35 -3.94 9.50 -2.23
C ASP A 35 -4.28 8.43 -3.30
N GLY A 36 -3.31 8.08 -4.14
CA GLY A 36 -3.40 6.95 -5.06
C GLY A 36 -3.50 5.60 -4.33
N LEU A 37 -2.67 5.39 -3.31
CA LEU A 37 -2.66 4.14 -2.54
C LEU A 37 -3.92 3.97 -1.69
N LEU A 38 -4.44 5.03 -1.06
CA LEU A 38 -5.64 4.97 -0.20
C LEU A 38 -6.83 4.29 -0.88
N ARG A 39 -6.98 4.47 -2.20
CA ARG A 39 -8.06 3.89 -3.02
C ARG A 39 -8.06 2.36 -3.01
N PHE A 40 -6.95 1.72 -2.67
CA PHE A 40 -6.85 0.26 -2.57
C PHE A 40 -7.16 -0.29 -1.17
N PHE A 41 -7.46 0.59 -0.21
CA PHE A 41 -7.68 0.24 1.19
C PHE A 41 -9.12 0.56 1.66
N GLU A 42 -10.11 0.45 0.77
CA GLU A 42 -11.50 0.84 1.04
C GLU A 42 -12.11 0.17 2.28
N GLY A 43 -11.69 -1.05 2.65
CA GLY A 43 -12.16 -1.72 3.86
C GLY A 43 -11.58 -1.13 5.16
N ALA A 44 -10.29 -0.81 5.17
CA ALA A 44 -9.59 -0.20 6.30
C ALA A 44 -10.01 1.27 6.55
N ILE A 45 -10.33 2.01 5.49
CA ILE A 45 -10.84 3.40 5.58
C ILE A 45 -12.12 3.49 6.44
N ARG A 46 -12.92 2.41 6.50
CA ARG A 46 -14.17 2.38 7.28
C ARG A 46 -13.96 2.29 8.80
N HIS A 47 -12.78 1.87 9.24
CA HIS A 47 -12.49 1.63 10.67
C HIS A 47 -11.58 2.70 11.24
N ASP A 48 -10.49 3.06 10.55
CA ASP A 48 -9.58 4.13 10.98
C ASP A 48 -8.81 4.74 9.80
N ALA A 49 -9.36 5.81 9.21
CA ALA A 49 -8.71 6.53 8.13
C ALA A 49 -7.51 7.38 8.60
N GLY A 50 -7.42 7.73 9.88
CA GLY A 50 -6.34 8.55 10.42
C GLY A 50 -5.03 7.77 10.49
N ASP A 51 -5.09 6.58 11.07
CA ASP A 51 -3.94 5.69 11.20
C ASP A 51 -3.43 5.21 9.84
N LEU A 52 -4.33 4.85 8.92
CA LEU A 52 -3.96 4.45 7.56
C LEU A 52 -3.17 5.54 6.83
N ASN A 53 -3.59 6.81 6.94
CA ASN A 53 -2.87 7.93 6.34
C ASN A 53 -1.46 8.09 6.92
N ALA A 54 -1.33 7.96 8.24
CA ALA A 54 -0.04 8.05 8.92
C ALA A 54 0.91 6.91 8.49
N TYR A 55 0.41 5.67 8.41
CA TYR A 55 1.19 4.53 7.94
C TYR A 55 1.66 4.73 6.50
N LEU A 56 0.76 5.03 5.57
CA LEU A 56 1.10 5.22 4.16
C LEU A 56 2.10 6.36 3.96
N THR A 57 1.96 7.46 4.70
CA THR A 57 2.91 8.59 4.64
C THR A 57 4.32 8.14 5.02
N ARG A 58 4.47 7.43 6.15
CA ARG A 58 5.78 6.93 6.61
C ARG A 58 6.37 5.88 5.66
N ILE A 59 5.55 4.97 5.15
CA ILE A 59 5.98 3.96 4.18
C ILE A 59 6.52 4.65 2.92
N LEU A 60 5.80 5.64 2.39
CA LEU A 60 6.23 6.35 1.18
C LEU A 60 7.50 7.17 1.41
N GLU A 61 7.67 7.79 2.59
CA GLU A 61 8.92 8.45 2.96
C GLU A 61 10.10 7.48 2.98
N ARG A 62 9.90 6.27 3.50
CA ARG A 62 10.93 5.23 3.50
C ARG A 62 11.28 4.73 2.10
N VAL A 63 10.26 4.55 1.24
CA VAL A 63 10.46 4.19 -0.17
C VAL A 63 11.20 5.31 -0.92
N ASP A 64 10.84 6.55 -0.67
CA ASP A 64 11.45 7.73 -1.30
C ASP A 64 12.93 7.88 -0.88
N THR A 65 13.21 7.77 0.42
CA THR A 65 14.59 7.81 0.97
C THR A 65 15.42 6.55 0.64
N GLY A 66 14.78 5.48 0.18
CA GLY A 66 15.42 4.20 -0.14
C GLY A 66 15.71 3.31 1.07
N SER A 67 15.22 3.68 2.26
CA SER A 67 15.29 2.83 3.47
C SER A 67 14.28 1.67 3.45
N LEU A 68 13.39 1.64 2.46
CA LEU A 68 12.54 0.50 2.15
C LEU A 68 12.59 0.22 0.64
N ASP A 69 12.95 -1.03 0.28
CA ASP A 69 12.96 -1.47 -1.11
C ASP A 69 11.54 -1.40 -1.70
N VAL A 70 11.42 -0.83 -2.90
CA VAL A 70 10.17 -0.69 -3.65
C VAL A 70 9.47 -2.03 -3.89
N LYS A 71 10.21 -3.10 -4.17
CA LYS A 71 9.67 -4.44 -4.40
C LYS A 71 9.09 -5.04 -3.11
N ASP A 72 9.78 -4.83 -2.00
CA ASP A 72 9.31 -5.28 -0.68
C ASP A 72 8.09 -4.46 -0.25
N ALA A 73 8.15 -3.13 -0.41
CA ALA A 73 7.02 -2.23 -0.18
C ALA A 73 5.79 -2.64 -0.99
N ARG A 74 5.95 -2.90 -2.29
CA ARG A 74 4.87 -3.37 -3.18
C ARG A 74 4.25 -4.65 -2.64
N THR A 75 5.08 -5.65 -2.35
CA THR A 75 4.63 -6.96 -1.87
C THR A 75 3.82 -6.84 -0.58
N LYS A 76 4.32 -6.04 0.39
CA LYS A 76 3.65 -5.85 1.68
C LYS A 76 2.37 -5.00 1.53
N LEU A 77 2.38 -3.94 0.71
CA LEU A 77 1.19 -3.12 0.44
C LEU A 77 0.07 -3.90 -0.26
N VAL A 78 0.40 -4.78 -1.22
CA VAL A 78 -0.58 -5.66 -1.87
C VAL A 78 -1.22 -6.59 -0.84
N LYS A 79 -0.42 -7.20 0.05
CA LYS A 79 -0.95 -8.05 1.13
C LYS A 79 -1.86 -7.27 2.08
N ALA A 80 -1.47 -6.04 2.43
CA ALA A 80 -2.26 -5.18 3.31
C ALA A 80 -3.58 -4.76 2.65
N ALA A 81 -3.57 -4.36 1.37
CA ALA A 81 -4.78 -4.02 0.61
C ALA A 81 -5.75 -5.22 0.50
N LEU A 82 -5.24 -6.42 0.22
CA LEU A 82 -6.06 -7.65 0.19
C LEU A 82 -6.64 -8.03 1.56
N ALA A 83 -5.96 -7.69 2.65
CA ALA A 83 -6.47 -7.86 4.01
C ALA A 83 -7.54 -6.80 4.33
N SER A 84 -7.31 -5.56 3.89
CA SER A 84 -8.26 -4.44 3.99
C SER A 84 -9.60 -4.78 3.35
N GLU A 85 -9.62 -5.28 2.11
CA GLU A 85 -10.85 -5.72 1.42
C GLU A 85 -11.67 -6.73 2.21
N LYS A 86 -11.03 -7.54 3.05
CA LYS A 86 -11.66 -8.58 3.87
C LYS A 86 -12.01 -8.11 5.28
N ASN A 87 -11.78 -6.83 5.61
CA ASN A 87 -11.87 -6.29 6.96
C ASN A 87 -11.02 -7.10 7.97
N ASP A 88 -9.86 -7.56 7.53
CA ASP A 88 -8.96 -8.38 8.33
C ASP A 88 -7.95 -7.52 9.08
N LEU A 89 -7.82 -7.74 10.39
CA LEU A 89 -6.90 -7.01 11.29
C LEU A 89 -5.44 -7.08 10.82
N ARG A 90 -5.09 -8.11 10.05
CA ARG A 90 -3.76 -8.24 9.45
C ARG A 90 -3.37 -7.05 8.58
N CYS A 91 -4.32 -6.28 8.05
CA CYS A 91 -4.04 -5.05 7.31
C CYS A 91 -3.21 -4.10 8.18
N THR A 92 -3.68 -3.79 9.39
CA THR A 92 -3.03 -2.88 10.32
C THR A 92 -1.68 -3.43 10.77
N ASP A 93 -1.60 -4.73 11.09
CA ASP A 93 -0.34 -5.38 11.49
C ASP A 93 0.75 -5.28 10.41
N ILE A 94 0.38 -5.49 9.14
CA ILE A 94 1.33 -5.39 8.02
C ILE A 94 1.82 -3.95 7.89
N LEU A 95 0.91 -2.97 7.87
CA LEU A 95 1.25 -1.56 7.72
C LEU A 95 2.13 -1.06 8.88
N HIS A 96 1.84 -1.51 10.09
CA HIS A 96 2.62 -1.18 11.28
C HIS A 96 4.05 -1.70 11.18
N ARG A 97 4.26 -2.98 10.84
CA ARG A 97 5.60 -3.57 10.68
C ARG A 97 6.41 -2.88 9.58
N MET A 98 5.76 -2.48 8.48
CA MET A 98 6.41 -1.73 7.42
C MET A 98 6.94 -0.36 7.87
N VAL A 99 6.40 0.20 8.96
CA VAL A 99 6.91 1.45 9.53
C VAL A 99 8.01 1.19 10.55
N GLU A 100 7.92 0.12 11.35
CA GLU A 100 8.86 -0.16 12.45
C GLU A 100 10.15 -0.90 12.07
N GLU A 101 10.15 -1.71 10.99
CA GLU A 101 11.34 -2.49 10.60
C GLU A 101 12.46 -1.55 10.10
N VAL A 102 13.48 -1.22 10.91
CA VAL A 102 14.64 -0.37 10.53
C VAL A 102 15.72 -1.18 9.82
#